data_AF-K3XZ28-F1
#
_entry.id   AF-K3XZ28-F1
#
_cell.length_a   1.000
_cell.length_b   1.000
_cell.length_c   1.000
_cell.angle_alpha   90.00
_cell.angle_beta   90.00
_cell.angle_gamma   90.00
#
_symmetry.space_group_name_H-M   'P 1'
#
loop_
_entity.id
_entity.type
_entity.pdbx_description
1 polymer ?
#
loop_
_entity_poly.entity_id
_entity_poly.type
_entity_poly.pdbx_seq_one_letter_code
_entity_poly.pdbx_strand_id
1 'polypeptide(L)'
;MSRKDADPAGGDGSSPSVADEGGSGSGSGGELVDALARRRLYREVTLALRSGLRDAKADFSFLRARGLRSLLGFLRSTASEADDARLLLFRHSQSIPDLQVIPVLFQNSLHQPKEDPVVTLDHIVGTEPMRITSPPTDSEIALALRVLEGCCLLYSRCTALAHKYKAVKVLLNILASRGPTEQGVCLDALISLMLDSPSNQMDFEEYSGLEKVAELLKDVQVEKQIRQVLFLEVFFFV
;
A
#
# COMPACT_ATOMS: atom_id res chain seq x y z
N MET A 1 -80.13 -34.17 14.80
CA MET A 1 -81.31 -33.47 15.35
C MET A 1 -80.86 -32.08 15.78
N SER A 2 -81.67 -31.07 15.47
CA SER A 2 -81.53 -29.65 15.86
C SER A 2 -80.45 -28.83 15.15
N ARG A 3 -80.68 -27.58 14.77
CA ARG A 3 -81.88 -26.85 14.32
C ARG A 3 -81.27 -25.56 13.73
N LYS A 4 -81.77 -25.19 12.56
CA LYS A 4 -81.57 -23.92 11.88
C LYS A 4 -82.07 -22.76 12.76
N ASP A 5 -81.45 -21.59 12.66
CA ASP A 5 -82.14 -20.30 12.53
C ASP A 5 -81.17 -19.20 12.02
N ALA A 6 -81.69 -18.40 11.09
CA ALA A 6 -81.11 -17.19 10.48
C ALA A 6 -81.31 -15.99 11.43
N ASP A 7 -80.69 -14.80 11.28
CA ASP A 7 -80.85 -13.80 10.20
C ASP A 7 -80.03 -12.51 10.61
N PRO A 8 -80.05 -11.34 9.94
CA PRO A 8 -79.29 -10.95 8.74
C PRO A 8 -78.49 -9.61 8.88
N ALA A 9 -77.96 -9.14 7.75
CA ALA A 9 -77.66 -7.74 7.36
C ALA A 9 -76.30 -7.13 7.74
N GLY A 10 -75.51 -6.84 6.70
CA GLY A 10 -74.35 -5.93 6.80
C GLY A 10 -73.49 -5.84 5.53
N GLY A 11 -73.95 -5.09 4.52
CA GLY A 11 -73.09 -4.31 3.62
C GLY A 11 -72.49 -5.01 2.39
N ASP A 12 -73.16 -4.83 1.26
CA ASP A 12 -72.61 -4.96 -0.09
C ASP A 12 -71.64 -3.81 -0.39
N GLY A 13 -70.58 -4.08 -1.16
CA GLY A 13 -69.67 -3.04 -1.64
C GLY A 13 -68.44 -3.56 -2.36
N SER A 14 -68.63 -4.19 -3.53
CA SER A 14 -67.53 -4.55 -4.45
C SER A 14 -67.34 -3.51 -5.56
N SER A 15 -66.08 -3.10 -5.74
CA SER A 15 -65.39 -2.64 -6.97
C SER A 15 -65.55 -1.15 -7.40
N PRO A 16 -64.69 -0.63 -8.30
CA PRO A 16 -63.22 -0.48 -8.18
C PRO A 16 -62.72 0.91 -8.67
N SER A 17 -61.40 1.09 -8.60
CA SER A 17 -60.55 1.89 -9.52
C SER A 17 -60.16 3.34 -9.19
N VAL A 18 -58.89 3.57 -9.56
CA VAL A 18 -58.13 4.78 -9.90
C VAL A 18 -57.59 5.72 -8.81
N ALA A 19 -56.28 5.53 -8.61
CA ALA A 19 -55.19 6.52 -8.63
C ALA A 19 -55.24 7.67 -7.63
N ASP A 20 -54.29 7.64 -6.69
CA ASP A 20 -53.42 8.81 -6.51
C ASP A 20 -51.97 8.35 -6.26
N GLU A 21 -51.07 8.92 -7.05
CA GLU A 21 -49.63 8.71 -7.02
C GLU A 21 -49.03 9.44 -5.82
N GLY A 22 -48.74 8.69 -4.75
CA GLY A 22 -47.97 9.18 -3.60
C GLY A 22 -46.47 8.98 -3.78
N GLY A 23 -45.87 9.79 -4.66
CA GLY A 23 -44.43 10.03 -4.89
C GLY A 23 -43.40 9.24 -4.06
N SER A 24 -42.69 8.36 -4.77
CA SER A 24 -41.36 7.84 -4.43
C SER A 24 -40.34 8.99 -4.35
N GLY A 25 -40.18 9.56 -3.15
CA GLY A 25 -39.21 10.66 -2.89
C GLY A 25 -37.90 10.23 -2.22
N SER A 26 -37.71 8.93 -1.93
CA SER A 26 -36.59 8.45 -1.09
C SER A 26 -35.34 8.02 -1.88
N GLY A 27 -35.44 7.76 -3.19
CA GLY A 27 -34.32 7.21 -3.98
C GLY A 27 -33.25 8.22 -4.38
N SER A 28 -33.65 9.43 -4.80
CA SER A 28 -32.71 10.41 -5.39
C SER A 28 -31.77 11.04 -4.35
N GLY A 29 -32.24 11.24 -3.12
CA GLY A 29 -31.44 11.82 -2.03
C GLY A 29 -30.32 10.90 -1.55
N GLY A 30 -30.62 9.60 -1.39
CA GLY A 30 -29.63 8.59 -1.00
C GLY A 30 -28.53 8.41 -2.05
N GLU A 31 -28.91 8.32 -3.33
CA GLU A 31 -27.94 8.19 -4.42
C GLU A 31 -26.99 9.38 -4.53
N LEU A 32 -27.48 10.60 -4.29
CA LEU A 32 -26.66 11.81 -4.28
C LEU A 32 -25.69 11.81 -3.10
N VAL A 33 -26.13 11.42 -1.90
CA VAL A 33 -25.28 11.30 -0.71
C VAL A 33 -24.17 10.28 -0.96
N ASP A 34 -24.50 9.12 -1.53
CA ASP A 34 -23.53 8.09 -1.86
C ASP A 34 -22.53 8.55 -2.93
N ALA A 35 -23.01 9.28 -3.95
CA ALA A 35 -22.14 9.86 -4.96
C ALA A 35 -21.16 10.91 -4.37
N LEU A 36 -21.64 11.74 -3.44
CA LEU A 36 -20.80 12.70 -2.74
C LEU A 36 -19.78 12.01 -1.81
N ALA A 37 -20.20 10.95 -1.11
CA ALA A 37 -19.32 10.14 -0.28
C ALA A 37 -18.20 9.47 -1.11
N ARG A 38 -18.55 8.85 -2.24
CA ARG A 38 -17.57 8.29 -3.20
C ARG A 38 -16.60 9.36 -3.72
N ARG A 39 -17.11 10.54 -4.06
CA ARG A 39 -16.28 11.66 -4.56
C ARG A 39 -15.33 12.18 -3.49
N ARG A 40 -15.78 12.24 -2.23
CA ARG A 40 -14.95 12.59 -1.09
C ARG A 40 -13.84 11.57 -0.89
N LEU A 41 -14.17 10.27 -0.87
CA LEU A 41 -13.18 9.20 -0.71
C LEU A 41 -12.12 9.22 -1.82
N TYR A 42 -12.53 9.41 -3.08
CA TYR A 42 -11.60 9.56 -4.20
C TYR A 42 -10.60 10.71 -3.98
N ARG A 43 -11.08 11.86 -3.51
CA ARG A 43 -10.23 13.02 -3.21
C ARG A 43 -9.29 12.72 -2.06
N GLU A 44 -9.76 12.10 -0.99
CA GLU A 44 -8.95 11.75 0.18
C GLU A 44 -7.82 10.79 -0.20
N VAL A 45 -8.12 9.71 -0.93
CA VAL A 45 -7.11 8.76 -1.43
C VAL A 45 -6.09 9.46 -2.33
N THR A 46 -6.57 10.24 -3.31
CA THR A 46 -5.69 10.94 -4.25
C THR A 46 -4.79 11.95 -3.53
N LEU A 47 -5.33 12.70 -2.56
CA LEU A 47 -4.58 13.69 -1.79
C LEU A 47 -3.53 13.03 -0.91
N ALA A 48 -3.89 11.97 -0.17
CA ALA A 48 -2.97 11.24 0.68
C ALA A 48 -1.78 10.66 -0.10
N LEU A 49 -2.04 10.07 -1.27
CA LEU A 49 -0.99 9.58 -2.16
C LEU A 49 -0.14 10.72 -2.71
N ARG A 50 -0.74 11.80 -3.24
CA ARG A 50 0.03 12.92 -3.79
C ARG A 50 0.88 13.65 -2.75
N SER A 51 0.40 13.81 -1.52
CA SER A 51 1.19 14.42 -0.45
C SER A 51 2.33 13.49 -0.04
N GLY A 52 2.05 12.21 0.20
CA GLY A 52 3.05 11.22 0.60
C GLY A 52 4.14 11.03 -0.46
N LEU A 53 3.76 10.90 -1.74
CA LEU A 53 4.70 10.72 -2.85
C LEU A 53 5.53 11.97 -3.13
N ARG A 54 4.97 13.17 -2.91
CA ARG A 54 5.74 14.41 -3.06
C ARG A 54 6.87 14.48 -2.04
N ASP A 55 6.55 14.22 -0.77
CA ASP A 55 7.55 14.21 0.30
C ASP A 55 8.56 13.06 0.11
N ALA A 56 8.10 11.88 -0.34
CA ALA A 56 8.96 10.73 -0.65
C ALA A 56 9.90 10.94 -1.86
N LYS A 57 9.65 11.94 -2.71
CA LYS A 57 10.52 12.35 -3.83
C LYS A 57 11.50 13.48 -3.47
N ALA A 58 11.54 13.91 -2.21
CA ALA A 58 12.36 15.04 -1.81
C ALA A 58 13.86 14.71 -1.83
N ASP A 59 14.71 15.73 -2.03
CA ASP A 59 16.17 15.56 -2.04
C ASP A 59 16.73 15.21 -0.65
N PHE A 60 16.01 15.55 0.42
CA PHE A 60 16.40 15.33 1.81
C PHE A 60 15.72 14.10 2.45
N SER A 61 16.51 13.25 3.11
CA SER A 61 16.08 11.99 3.73
C SER A 61 15.01 12.19 4.79
N PHE A 62 15.04 13.28 5.57
CA PHE A 62 14.03 13.55 6.58
C PHE A 62 12.64 13.81 5.96
N LEU A 63 12.58 14.50 4.81
CA LEU A 63 11.34 14.71 4.06
C LEU A 63 10.86 13.41 3.43
N ARG A 64 11.78 12.61 2.87
CA ARG A 64 11.42 11.30 2.34
C ARG A 64 10.85 10.39 3.40
N ALA A 65 11.51 10.29 4.56
CA ALA A 65 11.01 9.52 5.70
C ALA A 65 9.64 10.03 6.19
N ARG A 66 9.38 11.34 6.18
CA ARG A 66 8.05 11.89 6.47
C ARG A 66 7.01 11.41 5.44
N GLY A 67 7.33 11.49 4.14
CA GLY A 67 6.45 11.00 3.07
C GLY A 67 6.14 9.51 3.20
N LEU A 68 7.17 8.69 3.46
CA LEU A 68 7.02 7.25 3.66
C LEU A 68 6.17 6.90 4.89
N ARG A 69 6.31 7.62 6.01
CA ARG A 69 5.40 7.45 7.17
C ARG A 69 3.95 7.76 6.81
N SER A 70 3.72 8.84 6.05
CA SER A 70 2.38 9.20 5.58
C SER A 70 1.80 8.11 4.67
N LEU A 71 2.60 7.57 3.75
CA LEU A 71 2.18 6.47 2.87
C LEU A 71 1.90 5.20 3.66
N LEU A 72 2.75 4.84 4.62
CA LEU A 72 2.55 3.66 5.47
C LEU A 72 1.26 3.79 6.30
N GLY A 73 0.98 4.96 6.89
CA GLY A 73 -0.28 5.22 7.58
C GLY A 73 -1.50 5.13 6.65
N PHE A 74 -1.37 5.61 5.41
CA PHE A 74 -2.39 5.46 4.38
C PHE A 74 -2.65 3.99 4.01
N LEU A 75 -1.61 3.17 3.87
CA LEU A 75 -1.74 1.74 3.56
C LEU A 75 -2.38 0.98 4.73
N ARG A 76 -1.96 1.27 5.98
CA ARG A 76 -2.56 0.67 7.19
C ARG A 76 -4.05 0.99 7.33
N SER A 77 -4.44 2.25 7.11
CA SER A 77 -5.87 2.61 7.10
C SER A 77 -6.63 1.92 5.97
N THR A 78 -6.02 1.77 4.80
CA THR A 78 -6.63 1.04 3.67
C THR A 78 -6.79 -0.45 3.97
N ALA A 79 -5.87 -1.06 4.72
CA ALA A 79 -5.93 -2.47 5.11
C ALA A 79 -6.91 -2.75 6.26
N SER A 80 -7.12 -1.77 7.15
CA SER A 80 -7.95 -1.91 8.35
C SER A 80 -9.44 -1.60 8.11
N GLU A 81 -9.79 -0.97 7.00
CA GLU A 81 -11.20 -0.64 6.70
C GLU A 81 -11.97 -1.90 6.27
N ALA A 82 -13.18 -2.08 6.82
CA ALA A 82 -14.05 -3.19 6.47
C ALA A 82 -14.69 -3.05 5.08
N ASP A 83 -14.68 -1.85 4.50
CA ASP A 83 -15.19 -1.56 3.16
C ASP A 83 -14.04 -1.53 2.14
N ASP A 84 -14.15 -2.38 1.12
CA ASP A 84 -13.16 -2.52 0.05
C ASP A 84 -13.07 -1.29 -0.88
N ALA A 85 -13.99 -0.32 -0.79
CA ALA A 85 -14.01 0.86 -1.66
C ALA A 85 -12.67 1.60 -1.68
N ARG A 86 -12.02 1.73 -0.53
CA ARG A 86 -10.75 2.44 -0.39
C ARG A 86 -9.58 1.63 -0.98
N LEU A 87 -9.60 0.32 -0.79
CA LEU A 87 -8.66 -0.62 -1.41
C LEU A 87 -8.76 -0.60 -2.94
N LEU A 88 -9.98 -0.61 -3.48
CA LEU A 88 -10.23 -0.52 -4.93
C LEU A 88 -9.70 0.79 -5.51
N LEU A 89 -9.89 1.91 -4.81
CA LEU A 89 -9.34 3.20 -5.22
C LEU A 89 -7.81 3.22 -5.20
N PHE A 90 -7.18 2.63 -4.17
CA PHE A 90 -5.73 2.47 -4.15
C PHE A 90 -5.23 1.62 -5.33
N ARG A 91 -5.87 0.47 -5.61
CA ARG A 91 -5.52 -0.38 -6.75
C ARG A 91 -5.63 0.37 -8.08
N HIS A 92 -6.72 1.13 -8.25
CA HIS A 92 -6.91 1.97 -9.42
C HIS A 92 -5.83 3.05 -9.54
N SER A 93 -5.47 3.72 -8.44
CA SER A 93 -4.45 4.76 -8.45
C SER A 93 -3.07 4.24 -8.89
N GLN A 94 -2.75 2.96 -8.62
CA GLN A 94 -1.48 2.36 -9.07
C GLN A 94 -1.40 2.16 -10.61
N SER A 95 -2.49 2.40 -11.34
CA SER A 95 -2.46 2.47 -12.81
C SER A 95 -2.11 3.87 -13.34
N ILE A 96 -2.14 4.90 -12.49
CA ILE A 96 -1.90 6.30 -12.84
C ILE A 96 -0.44 6.64 -12.52
N PRO A 97 0.40 6.99 -13.51
CA PRO A 97 1.85 7.17 -13.31
C PRO A 97 2.22 8.10 -12.14
N ASP A 98 1.52 9.21 -11.98
CA ASP A 98 1.80 10.20 -10.93
C ASP A 98 1.48 9.71 -9.50
N LEU A 99 0.69 8.64 -9.39
CA LEU A 99 0.23 8.07 -8.11
C LEU A 99 0.84 6.70 -7.81
N GLN A 100 1.76 6.21 -8.67
CA GLN A 100 2.44 4.95 -8.45
C GLN A 100 3.43 5.06 -7.29
N VAL A 101 3.31 4.15 -6.34
CA VAL A 101 4.19 4.11 -5.15
C VAL A 101 5.53 3.44 -5.48
N ILE A 102 5.49 2.29 -6.16
CA ILE A 102 6.66 1.44 -6.42
C ILE A 102 7.81 2.19 -7.11
N PRO A 103 7.59 2.95 -8.20
CA PRO A 103 8.66 3.73 -8.83
C PRO A 103 9.32 4.72 -7.87
N VAL A 104 8.56 5.31 -6.93
CA VAL A 104 9.11 6.30 -6.00
C VAL A 104 10.03 5.65 -4.98
N LEU A 105 9.65 4.50 -4.43
CA LEU A 105 10.50 3.74 -3.50
C LEU A 105 11.83 3.39 -4.16
N PHE A 106 11.74 2.78 -5.35
CA PHE A 106 12.87 2.44 -6.22
C PHE A 106 13.27 3.59 -7.15
N GLN A 107 13.05 4.86 -6.79
CA GLN A 107 13.80 6.01 -7.36
C GLN A 107 14.43 6.93 -6.31
N ASN A 108 13.98 6.86 -5.05
CA ASN A 108 14.38 7.83 -4.03
C ASN A 108 14.95 7.21 -2.74
N SER A 109 14.53 6.00 -2.36
CA SER A 109 14.88 5.43 -1.04
C SER A 109 15.57 4.07 -1.11
N LEU A 110 15.21 3.22 -2.07
CA LEU A 110 15.76 1.88 -2.24
C LEU A 110 16.82 1.79 -3.36
N HIS A 111 17.39 2.93 -3.78
CA HIS A 111 18.44 2.93 -4.81
C HIS A 111 19.65 2.24 -4.27
N GLN A 112 20.28 1.44 -5.12
CA GLN A 112 21.69 1.18 -4.92
C GLN A 112 22.41 2.51 -5.16
N PRO A 113 23.30 2.94 -4.25
CA PRO A 113 24.17 4.06 -4.54
C PRO A 113 24.91 3.69 -5.83
N LYS A 114 24.60 4.39 -6.93
CA LYS A 114 25.56 4.47 -8.03
C LYS A 114 26.79 5.12 -7.41
N GLU A 115 27.98 4.63 -7.74
CA GLU A 115 29.20 5.35 -7.44
C GLU A 115 29.03 6.76 -7.99
N ASP A 116 28.68 7.72 -7.13
CA ASP A 116 28.69 9.11 -7.50
C ASP A 116 30.15 9.41 -7.83
N PRO A 117 30.45 10.00 -9.00
CA PRO A 117 31.81 10.37 -9.33
C PRO A 117 32.32 11.30 -8.22
N VAL A 118 33.43 10.92 -7.59
CA VAL A 118 34.13 11.74 -6.59
C VAL A 118 34.42 13.09 -7.23
N VAL A 119 33.67 14.12 -6.86
CA VAL A 119 33.86 15.48 -7.40
C VAL A 119 35.07 16.09 -6.68
N THR A 120 36.21 16.11 -7.36
CA THR A 120 37.29 17.05 -7.08
C THR A 120 36.79 18.47 -7.37
N LEU A 121 36.91 19.37 -6.38
CA LEU A 121 36.37 20.73 -6.38
C LEU A 121 37.00 21.71 -7.41
N ASP A 122 37.68 21.21 -8.44
CA ASP A 122 38.60 22.01 -9.25
C ASP A 122 37.95 22.77 -10.43
N HIS A 123 36.63 22.71 -10.63
CA HIS A 123 35.97 23.30 -11.82
C HIS A 123 34.67 24.08 -11.53
N ILE A 124 34.68 24.95 -10.50
CA ILE A 124 33.53 25.76 -10.08
C ILE A 124 33.38 27.05 -10.93
N VAL A 125 33.22 26.94 -12.26
CA VAL A 125 32.72 28.07 -13.08
C VAL A 125 31.87 27.51 -14.24
N GLY A 126 30.54 27.66 -14.16
CA GLY A 126 29.62 27.49 -15.29
C GLY A 126 28.81 26.18 -15.36
N THR A 127 28.92 25.28 -14.38
CA THR A 127 28.11 24.05 -14.33
C THR A 127 26.82 24.25 -13.55
N GLU A 128 25.70 23.68 -14.02
CA GLU A 128 24.43 23.67 -13.28
C GLU A 128 24.64 23.16 -11.84
N PRO A 129 24.04 23.80 -10.82
CA PRO A 129 24.19 23.35 -9.44
C PRO A 129 23.71 21.91 -9.32
N MET A 130 24.65 21.01 -9.03
CA MET A 130 24.38 19.60 -8.82
C MET A 130 23.37 19.45 -7.67
N ARG A 131 22.28 18.71 -7.90
CA ARG A 131 21.29 18.43 -6.86
C ARG A 131 21.95 17.62 -5.76
N ILE A 132 22.10 18.24 -4.58
CA ILE A 132 22.59 17.56 -3.39
C ILE A 132 21.45 16.71 -2.85
N THR A 133 21.43 15.44 -3.23
CA THR A 133 20.51 14.46 -2.65
C THR A 133 21.18 13.77 -1.48
N SER A 134 20.60 13.86 -0.28
CA SER A 134 21.15 13.15 0.88
C SER A 134 20.95 11.63 0.72
N PRO A 135 21.92 10.79 1.09
CA PRO A 135 21.76 9.33 1.03
C PRO A 135 20.62 8.84 1.95
N PRO A 136 19.99 7.69 1.65
CA PRO A 136 18.96 7.11 2.52
C PRO A 136 19.51 6.68 3.87
N THR A 137 18.82 7.06 4.95
CA THR A 137 19.12 6.60 6.31
C THR A 137 18.49 5.22 6.57
N ASP A 138 18.97 4.50 7.58
CA ASP A 138 18.42 3.19 7.94
C ASP A 138 16.92 3.26 8.26
N SER A 139 16.49 4.31 8.96
CA SER A 139 15.07 4.58 9.24
C SER A 139 14.24 4.87 7.98
N GLU A 140 14.81 5.52 6.97
CA GLU A 140 14.16 5.75 5.68
C GLU A 140 13.99 4.43 4.92
N ILE A 141 15.04 3.60 4.92
CA ILE A 141 15.02 2.29 4.27
C ILE A 141 13.99 1.38 4.92
N ALA A 142 13.97 1.27 6.25
CA ALA A 142 12.96 0.48 6.97
C ALA A 142 11.54 0.92 6.62
N LEU A 143 11.27 2.23 6.57
CA LEU A 143 9.96 2.75 6.16
C LEU A 143 9.64 2.42 4.70
N ALA A 144 10.60 2.56 3.79
CA ALA A 144 10.41 2.24 2.38
C ALA A 144 10.11 0.75 2.16
N LEU A 145 10.78 -0.14 2.89
CA LEU A 145 10.53 -1.58 2.86
C LEU A 145 9.13 -1.93 3.38
N ARG A 146 8.65 -1.29 4.47
CA ARG A 146 7.26 -1.47 4.96
C ARG A 146 6.21 -0.95 3.97
N VAL A 147 6.49 0.17 3.30
CA VAL A 147 5.59 0.68 2.27
C VAL A 147 5.56 -0.27 1.08
N LEU A 148 6.72 -0.83 0.68
CA LEU A 148 6.80 -1.85 -0.38
C LEU A 148 6.00 -3.10 -0.02
N GLU A 149 6.23 -3.64 1.17
CA GLU A 149 5.51 -4.79 1.74
C GLU A 149 3.98 -4.58 1.66
N GLY A 150 3.48 -3.49 2.26
CA GLY A 150 2.05 -3.17 2.23
C GLY A 150 1.49 -2.99 0.82
N CYS A 151 2.26 -2.40 -0.11
CA CYS A 151 1.83 -2.30 -1.50
C CYS A 151 1.68 -3.67 -2.17
N CYS A 152 2.61 -4.58 -1.94
CA CYS A 152 2.59 -5.94 -2.50
C CYS A 152 1.45 -6.78 -1.91
N LEU A 153 1.21 -6.69 -0.60
CA LEU A 153 0.11 -7.39 0.07
C LEU A 153 -1.28 -6.90 -0.38
N LEU A 154 -1.45 -5.58 -0.57
CA LEU A 154 -2.73 -5.01 -0.98
C LEU A 154 -3.01 -5.19 -2.48
N TYR A 155 -1.98 -5.28 -3.32
CA TYR A 155 -2.14 -5.39 -4.77
C TYR A 155 -0.97 -6.08 -5.48
N SER A 156 -1.21 -7.28 -6.02
CA SER A 156 -0.20 -8.09 -6.72
C SER A 156 0.44 -7.42 -7.95
N ARG A 157 -0.21 -6.41 -8.57
CA ARG A 157 0.42 -5.65 -9.66
C ARG A 157 1.59 -4.77 -9.18
N CYS A 158 1.59 -4.40 -7.90
CA CYS A 158 2.75 -3.74 -7.27
C CYS A 158 3.97 -4.66 -7.31
N THR A 159 3.77 -5.95 -7.03
CA THR A 159 4.81 -6.99 -7.11
C THR A 159 5.39 -7.11 -8.52
N ALA A 160 4.53 -7.14 -9.54
CA ALA A 160 4.96 -7.17 -10.94
C ALA A 160 5.68 -5.87 -11.37
N LEU A 161 5.28 -4.72 -10.83
CA LEU A 161 5.97 -3.46 -11.08
C LEU A 161 7.34 -3.41 -10.39
N ALA A 162 7.44 -3.92 -9.16
CA ALA A 162 8.68 -3.98 -8.40
C ALA A 162 9.72 -4.89 -9.06
N HIS A 163 9.30 -6.00 -9.68
CA HIS A 163 10.16 -6.86 -10.50
C HIS A 163 10.93 -6.07 -11.58
N LYS A 164 10.29 -5.07 -12.23
CA LYS A 164 10.96 -4.21 -13.23
C LYS A 164 12.12 -3.39 -12.66
N TYR A 165 12.15 -3.18 -11.35
CA TYR A 165 13.21 -2.48 -10.63
C TYR A 165 14.24 -3.45 -10.03
N LYS A 166 14.23 -4.74 -10.42
CA LYS A 166 15.09 -5.79 -9.86
C LYS A 166 14.99 -5.85 -8.34
N ALA A 167 13.75 -5.74 -7.85
CA ALA A 167 13.46 -5.59 -6.42
C ALA A 167 14.11 -6.67 -5.56
N VAL A 168 14.11 -7.93 -6.01
CA VAL A 168 14.73 -9.04 -5.29
C VAL A 168 16.23 -8.79 -5.07
N LYS A 169 16.97 -8.42 -6.13
CA LYS A 169 18.40 -8.09 -6.03
C LYS A 169 18.65 -6.90 -5.10
N VAL A 170 17.81 -5.87 -5.17
CA VAL A 170 17.92 -4.69 -4.30
C VAL A 170 17.73 -5.08 -2.83
N LEU A 171 16.68 -5.84 -2.52
CA LEU A 171 16.38 -6.26 -1.15
C LEU A 171 17.46 -7.22 -0.61
N LEU A 172 17.98 -8.15 -1.41
CA LEU A 172 19.10 -9.00 -0.99
C LEU A 172 20.38 -8.20 -0.70
N ASN A 173 20.63 -7.12 -1.42
CA ASN A 173 21.76 -6.23 -1.11
C ASN A 173 21.54 -5.45 0.19
N ILE A 174 20.32 -4.98 0.45
CA ILE A 174 19.95 -4.35 1.72
C ILE A 174 20.10 -5.34 2.88
N LEU A 175 19.63 -6.57 2.71
CA LEU A 175 19.76 -7.65 3.68
C LEU A 175 21.23 -7.91 4.04
N ALA A 176 22.12 -7.89 3.05
CA ALA A 176 23.56 -8.11 3.26
C ALA A 176 24.29 -6.91 3.87
N SER A 177 23.80 -5.67 3.69
CA SER A 177 24.55 -4.46 4.04
C SER A 177 24.04 -3.68 5.25
N ARG A 178 22.82 -3.97 5.76
CA ARG A 178 22.16 -3.18 6.81
C ARG A 178 22.09 -3.93 8.15
N GLY A 179 21.65 -3.22 9.20
CA GLY A 179 21.57 -3.75 10.56
C GLY A 179 20.37 -4.68 10.79
N PRO A 180 20.30 -5.32 11.97
CA PRO A 180 19.29 -6.34 12.28
C PRO A 180 17.84 -5.86 12.16
N THR A 181 17.59 -4.58 12.48
CA THR A 181 16.26 -3.97 12.37
C THR A 181 15.80 -3.88 10.92
N GLU A 182 16.65 -3.36 10.03
CA GLU A 182 16.34 -3.25 8.61
C GLU A 182 16.30 -4.64 7.96
N GLN A 183 17.15 -5.56 8.40
CA GLN A 183 17.16 -6.94 7.92
C GLN A 183 15.83 -7.65 8.21
N GLY A 184 15.28 -7.54 9.42
CA GLY A 184 13.97 -8.12 9.75
C GLY A 184 12.88 -7.62 8.81
N VAL A 185 12.77 -6.30 8.66
CA VAL A 185 11.80 -5.66 7.77
C VAL A 185 12.04 -6.01 6.29
N CYS A 186 13.30 -6.19 5.89
CA CYS A 186 13.66 -6.58 4.54
C CYS A 186 13.19 -8.02 4.23
N LEU A 187 13.20 -8.92 5.22
CA LEU A 187 12.67 -10.27 5.06
C LEU A 187 11.15 -10.25 4.85
N ASP A 188 10.41 -9.44 5.62
CA ASP A 188 8.95 -9.27 5.43
C ASP A 188 8.61 -8.75 4.03
N ALA A 189 9.36 -7.75 3.56
CA ALA A 189 9.22 -7.21 2.22
C ALA A 189 9.59 -8.24 1.14
N LEU A 190 10.62 -9.06 1.34
CA LEU A 190 10.99 -10.14 0.42
C LEU A 190 9.89 -11.20 0.31
N ILE A 191 9.32 -11.63 1.44
CA ILE A 191 8.22 -12.60 1.47
C ILE A 191 7.02 -12.05 0.69
N SER A 192 6.62 -10.81 0.98
CA SER A 192 5.49 -10.16 0.30
C SER A 192 5.75 -9.95 -1.20
N LEU A 193 6.99 -9.72 -1.60
CA LEU A 193 7.40 -9.58 -3.00
C LEU A 193 7.39 -10.93 -3.74
N MET A 194 7.63 -12.04 -3.05
CA MET A 194 7.61 -13.38 -3.63
C MET A 194 6.23 -14.03 -3.60
N LEU A 195 5.31 -13.51 -2.77
CA LEU A 195 3.94 -14.02 -2.66
C LEU A 195 3.24 -13.96 -4.03
N ASP A 196 2.78 -15.12 -4.50
CA ASP A 196 2.13 -15.31 -5.80
C ASP A 196 2.88 -14.70 -7.00
N SER A 197 4.22 -14.65 -6.92
CA SER A 197 5.06 -14.05 -7.96
C SER A 197 6.17 -14.99 -8.45
N PRO A 198 5.92 -15.82 -9.49
CA PRO A 198 6.90 -16.76 -10.00
C PRO A 198 8.16 -16.06 -10.54
N SER A 199 8.03 -14.87 -11.14
CA SER A 199 9.18 -14.09 -11.62
C SER A 199 10.11 -13.68 -10.48
N ASN A 200 9.56 -13.16 -9.37
CA ASN A 200 10.39 -12.79 -8.22
C ASN A 200 10.94 -14.02 -7.49
N GLN A 201 10.23 -15.16 -7.49
CA GLN A 201 10.74 -16.42 -6.94
C GLN A 201 11.94 -16.94 -7.73
N MET A 202 11.86 -16.93 -9.07
CA MET A 202 13.00 -17.31 -9.93
C MET A 202 14.20 -16.38 -9.73
N ASP A 203 13.98 -15.06 -9.65
CA ASP A 203 15.04 -14.10 -9.34
C ASP A 203 15.68 -14.40 -7.97
N PHE A 204 14.87 -14.77 -6.96
CA PHE A 204 15.38 -15.07 -5.62
C PHE A 204 16.28 -16.30 -5.62
N GLU A 205 15.91 -17.34 -6.38
CA GLU A 205 16.75 -18.51 -6.59
C GLU A 205 18.04 -18.16 -7.36
N GLU A 206 17.93 -17.40 -8.47
CA GLU A 206 19.07 -16.97 -9.29
C GLU A 206 20.11 -16.17 -8.48
N TYR A 207 19.65 -15.36 -7.53
CA TYR A 207 20.53 -14.55 -6.68
C TYR A 207 21.00 -15.25 -5.39
N SER A 208 20.84 -16.59 -5.29
CA SER A 208 21.20 -17.37 -4.10
C SER A 208 20.52 -16.84 -2.83
N GLY A 209 19.25 -16.42 -2.94
CA GLY A 209 18.52 -15.75 -1.87
C GLY A 209 18.41 -16.61 -0.62
N LEU A 210 18.13 -17.92 -0.76
CA LEU A 210 18.02 -18.84 0.36
C LEU A 210 19.35 -18.99 1.11
N GLU A 211 20.47 -19.07 0.40
CA GLU A 211 21.81 -19.18 0.99
C GLU A 211 22.14 -17.92 1.81
N LYS A 212 21.84 -16.73 1.26
CA LYS A 212 22.05 -15.45 1.96
C LYS A 212 21.20 -15.31 3.21
N VAL A 213 19.93 -15.73 3.16
CA VAL A 213 19.06 -15.75 4.35
C VAL A 213 19.55 -16.75 5.38
N ALA A 214 19.97 -17.94 4.95
CA ALA A 214 20.52 -18.95 5.85
C ALA A 214 21.82 -18.50 6.51
N GLU A 215 22.71 -17.82 5.78
CA GLU A 215 23.92 -17.22 6.35
C GLU A 215 23.61 -16.16 7.39
N LEU A 216 22.63 -15.30 7.13
CA LEU A 216 22.18 -14.28 8.08
C LEU A 216 21.70 -14.90 9.40
N LEU A 217 20.93 -15.98 9.33
CA LEU A 217 20.35 -16.64 10.50
C LEU A 217 21.35 -17.46 11.33
N LYS A 218 22.60 -17.65 10.86
CA LYS A 218 23.66 -18.28 11.67
C LYS A 218 24.11 -17.39 12.83
N ASP A 219 23.89 -16.09 12.75
CA ASP A 219 24.17 -15.16 13.83
C ASP A 219 23.02 -15.17 14.85
N VAL A 220 23.25 -15.78 16.01
CA VAL A 220 22.26 -15.97 17.09
C VAL A 220 21.70 -14.65 17.63
N GLN A 221 22.46 -13.55 17.57
CA GLN A 221 21.97 -12.25 18.05
C GLN A 221 21.05 -11.60 17.02
N VAL A 222 21.43 -11.68 15.75
CA VAL A 222 20.61 -11.24 14.62
C VAL A 222 19.33 -12.07 14.54
N GLU A 223 19.43 -13.40 14.69
CA GLU A 223 18.29 -14.30 14.69
C GLU A 223 17.28 -13.98 15.79
N LYS A 224 17.74 -13.69 17.01
CA LYS A 224 16.84 -13.31 18.12
C LYS A 224 16.16 -11.96 17.87
N GLN A 225 16.89 -10.98 17.36
CA GLN A 225 16.34 -9.66 17.06
C GLN A 225 15.35 -9.71 15.88
N ILE A 226 15.71 -10.43 14.80
CA ILE A 226 14.81 -10.66 13.66
C ILE A 226 13.57 -11.41 14.13
N ARG A 227 13.70 -12.49 14.90
CA ARG A 227 12.52 -13.20 15.44
C ARG A 227 11.66 -12.29 16.30
N GLN A 228 12.24 -11.45 17.16
CA GLN A 228 11.45 -10.49 17.96
C GLN A 228 10.71 -9.48 17.10
N VAL A 229 11.34 -8.96 16.04
CA VAL A 229 10.71 -8.05 15.08
C VAL A 229 9.57 -8.77 14.36
N LEU A 230 9.82 -9.94 13.76
CA LEU A 230 8.79 -10.76 13.10
C LEU A 230 7.63 -11.10 14.06
N PHE A 231 7.92 -11.42 15.34
CA PHE A 231 6.89 -11.74 16.32
C PHE A 231 6.00 -10.55 16.70
N LEU A 232 6.58 -9.35 16.82
CA LEU A 232 5.84 -8.12 17.15
C LEU A 232 4.99 -7.64 15.97
N GLU A 233 5.45 -7.88 14.74
CA GLU A 233 4.77 -7.50 13.49
C GLU A 233 3.54 -8.36 13.20
N VAL A 234 3.67 -9.68 13.34
CA VAL A 234 2.56 -10.63 13.16
C VAL A 234 1.42 -10.37 14.15
N PHE A 235 1.72 -9.84 15.34
CA PHE A 235 0.72 -9.48 16.35
C PHE A 235 0.08 -8.10 16.16
N PHE A 236 0.63 -7.23 15.30
CA PHE A 236 0.05 -5.90 15.03
C PHE A 236 -0.72 -5.84 13.71
N PHE A 237 -0.67 -6.93 12.92
CA PHE A 237 -1.39 -7.10 11.65
C PHE A 237 -2.56 -8.10 11.73
N VAL A 238 -2.85 -8.65 12.91
CA VAL A 238 -4.04 -9.45 13.25
C VAL A 238 -4.75 -8.79 14.43
#